data_AF-A0A2V9UIC8-F1
#
_entry.id   AF-A0A2V9UIC8-F1
#
_cell.length_a   1.000
_cell.length_b   1.000
_cell.length_c   1.000
_cell.angle_alpha   90.00
_cell.angle_beta   90.00
_cell.angle_gamma   90.00
#
_symmetry.space_group_name_H-M   'P 1'
#
loop_
_entity.id
_entity.type
_entity.pdbx_description
1 polymer ?
#
loop_
_entity_poly.entity_id
_entity_poly.type
_entity_poly.pdbx_seq_one_letter_code
_entity_poly.pdbx_strand_id
1 'polypeptide(L)'
;MFGRKSPSLRLAVLLAGLLSTFCLSGFAQSRMTVRREVQRDVSPPLREMIKLMPPRSLVRREAEPVRRIPLPPGLSTQGQGQAEDAVRQQSVVPFTPVVGTSFEGLGAGQYGFTVNSAPPDTNGAVGATQYVQWVNESFAVFNKNTGALVAGPTAGNTLWAGFGGGCQTNNDGDPVVLYDKLAQRWVFSQFSVSTTPFLQCIAVSKTSDATGSYNRYSFQYNNFDDYPKMGVWPDGYYETFNMFNGNTFVGADACSYNRTAMLNGQSATQICFQQSSAIGGLLPSDLDGTTPPPAGSPNYMVYFGTNNLDRP
;
A
#
# COMPACT_ATOMS: atom_id res chain seq x y z
N MET A 1 94.75 -18.28 11.54
CA MET A 1 94.75 -18.83 10.17
C MET A 1 93.87 -17.92 9.31
N PHE A 2 94.41 -17.41 8.22
CA PHE A 2 93.88 -16.33 7.38
C PHE A 2 92.56 -16.70 6.67
N GLY A 3 91.68 -15.72 6.46
CA GLY A 3 90.50 -15.80 5.59
C GLY A 3 89.86 -14.44 5.35
N ARG A 4 90.12 -13.85 4.18
CA ARG A 4 89.87 -12.45 3.74
C ARG A 4 88.45 -12.22 3.16
N LYS A 5 88.04 -10.94 3.18
CA LYS A 5 87.34 -10.15 2.12
C LYS A 5 85.81 -9.90 2.13
N SER A 6 85.49 -8.65 2.52
CA SER A 6 84.65 -7.60 1.87
C SER A 6 83.11 -7.67 1.78
N PRO A 7 82.43 -6.50 1.78
CA PRO A 7 81.01 -6.32 2.12
C PRO A 7 80.09 -6.15 0.90
N SER A 8 78.78 -6.35 1.09
CA SER A 8 77.77 -5.87 0.12
C SER A 8 76.47 -5.45 0.79
N LEU A 9 76.16 -4.18 0.58
CA LEU A 9 74.96 -3.41 0.88
C LEU A 9 73.70 -4.05 0.26
N ARG A 10 72.65 -4.32 1.05
CA ARG A 10 71.26 -4.33 0.55
C ARG A 10 70.29 -3.73 1.57
N LEU A 11 69.65 -2.68 1.10
CA LEU A 11 68.57 -1.88 1.64
C LEU A 11 67.27 -2.70 1.69
N ALA A 12 66.55 -2.71 2.80
CA ALA A 12 65.09 -2.92 2.82
C ALA A 12 64.50 -2.41 4.13
N VAL A 13 63.85 -1.26 4.05
CA VAL A 13 62.98 -0.67 5.07
C VAL A 13 61.72 -1.53 5.19
N LEU A 14 61.36 -1.96 6.40
CA LEU A 14 60.06 -2.55 6.71
C LEU A 14 59.35 -1.68 7.75
N LEU A 15 58.59 -0.69 7.25
CA LEU A 15 57.45 -0.14 7.97
C LEU A 15 56.28 -1.11 7.77
N ALA A 16 55.87 -1.81 8.82
CA ALA A 16 54.57 -2.47 8.86
C ALA A 16 53.61 -1.60 9.69
N GLY A 17 52.71 -0.92 8.98
CA GLY A 17 51.71 -0.01 9.55
C GLY A 17 50.60 -0.73 10.30
N LEU A 18 50.09 -0.06 11.33
CA LEU A 18 48.84 -0.38 12.01
C LEU A 18 47.69 -0.40 10.98
N LEU A 19 47.06 -1.56 10.77
CA LEU A 19 45.69 -1.62 10.26
C LEU A 19 44.71 -1.63 11.43
N SER A 20 44.19 -0.46 11.77
CA SER A 20 42.96 -0.31 12.52
C SER A 20 41.78 -0.71 11.63
N THR A 21 41.20 -1.88 11.89
CA THR A 21 39.95 -2.34 11.28
C THR A 21 38.78 -1.53 11.82
N PHE A 22 38.43 -0.45 11.12
CA PHE A 22 37.10 0.16 11.25
C PHE A 22 36.08 -0.78 10.61
N CYS A 23 35.36 -1.53 11.43
CA CYS A 23 34.17 -2.26 10.98
C CYS A 23 33.06 -1.22 10.77
N LEU A 24 32.94 -0.69 9.56
CA LEU A 24 31.76 0.07 9.15
C LEU A 24 30.62 -0.93 9.03
N SER A 25 29.66 -0.86 9.94
CA SER A 25 28.37 -1.54 9.83
C SER A 25 27.70 -1.08 8.54
N GLY A 26 27.82 -1.86 7.48
CA GLY A 26 27.07 -1.65 6.25
C GLY A 26 25.60 -1.91 6.53
N PHE A 27 24.81 -0.85 6.71
CA PHE A 27 23.36 -0.97 6.59
C PHE A 27 23.09 -1.53 5.19
N ALA A 28 22.40 -2.68 5.11
CA ALA A 28 21.94 -3.22 3.84
C ALA A 28 21.03 -2.16 3.20
N GLN A 29 21.55 -1.42 2.22
CA GLN A 29 20.82 -0.37 1.55
C GLN A 29 19.68 -1.04 0.77
N SER A 30 18.43 -0.82 1.20
CA SER A 30 17.24 -1.26 0.48
C SER A 30 17.36 -0.84 -0.99
N ARG A 31 17.15 -1.77 -1.92
CA ARG A 31 17.32 -1.51 -3.35
C ARG A 31 16.24 -0.51 -3.79
N MET A 32 16.66 0.73 -4.04
CA MET A 32 15.77 1.76 -4.56
C MET A 32 15.41 1.43 -6.02
N THR A 33 14.13 1.48 -6.34
CA THR A 33 13.61 1.37 -7.70
C THR A 33 12.73 2.56 -8.01
N VAL A 34 12.86 3.10 -9.23
CA VAL A 34 11.99 4.14 -9.75
C VAL A 34 11.18 3.55 -10.88
N ARG A 35 9.86 3.47 -10.71
CA ARG A 35 8.91 3.04 -11.74
C ARG A 35 8.23 4.25 -12.34
N ARG A 36 8.03 4.26 -13.66
CA ARG A 36 7.20 5.24 -14.35
C ARG A 36 5.83 4.62 -14.63
N GLU A 37 4.82 5.46 -14.76
CA GLU A 37 3.52 4.99 -15.21
C GLU A 37 3.66 4.34 -16.59
N VAL A 38 3.08 3.16 -16.79
CA VAL A 38 3.05 2.50 -18.11
C VAL A 38 1.87 3.00 -18.94
N GLN A 39 0.84 3.52 -18.27
CA GLN A 39 -0.28 4.19 -18.91
C GLN A 39 -0.87 5.28 -18.01
N ARG A 40 -1.38 6.36 -18.64
CA ARG A 40 -2.11 7.43 -17.98
C ARG A 40 -3.15 8.05 -18.90
N ASP A 41 -4.30 8.42 -18.35
CA ASP A 41 -5.26 9.31 -19.01
C ASP A 41 -6.15 10.04 -17.99
N VAL A 42 -7.23 10.65 -18.51
CA VAL A 42 -8.32 11.21 -17.70
C VAL A 42 -9.62 10.51 -18.07
N SER A 43 -10.35 10.02 -17.07
CA SER A 43 -11.63 9.34 -17.28
C SER A 43 -12.76 10.31 -17.62
N PRO A 44 -13.81 9.85 -18.33
CA PRO A 44 -15.14 10.44 -18.22
C PRO A 44 -15.62 10.48 -16.76
N PRO A 45 -16.65 11.26 -16.42
CA PRO A 45 -17.23 11.22 -15.08
C PRO A 45 -17.71 9.82 -14.73
N LEU A 46 -17.35 9.33 -13.54
CA LEU A 46 -17.70 7.98 -13.09
C LEU A 46 -19.21 7.74 -13.10
N ARG A 47 -20.02 8.78 -12.79
CA ARG A 47 -21.49 8.71 -12.89
C ARG A 47 -22.00 8.33 -14.28
N GLU A 48 -21.29 8.69 -15.34
CA GLU A 48 -21.66 8.32 -16.71
C GLU A 48 -21.14 6.94 -17.06
N MET A 49 -19.92 6.61 -16.61
CA MET A 49 -19.33 5.29 -16.83
C MET A 49 -20.19 4.18 -16.20
N ILE A 50 -20.72 4.39 -14.99
CA ILE A 50 -21.59 3.43 -14.29
C ILE A 50 -22.84 3.09 -15.10
N LYS A 51 -23.43 4.06 -15.82
CA LYS A 51 -24.65 3.82 -16.62
C LYS A 51 -24.41 2.88 -17.80
N LEU A 52 -23.17 2.80 -18.27
CA LEU A 52 -22.77 2.04 -19.45
C LEU A 52 -22.20 0.67 -19.10
N MET A 53 -21.99 0.38 -17.82
CA MET A 53 -21.37 -0.88 -17.43
C MET A 53 -22.37 -2.02 -17.39
N PRO A 54 -21.94 -3.22 -17.83
CA PRO A 54 -22.76 -4.41 -17.69
C PRO A 54 -23.05 -4.69 -16.21
N PRO A 55 -24.10 -5.46 -15.91
CA PRO A 55 -24.34 -5.94 -14.56
C PRO A 55 -23.08 -6.59 -13.98
N ARG A 56 -22.84 -6.36 -12.68
CA ARG A 56 -21.68 -6.93 -11.98
C ARG A 56 -21.64 -8.45 -12.17
N SER A 57 -20.43 -8.99 -12.34
CA SER A 57 -20.23 -10.43 -12.32
C SER A 57 -20.63 -10.98 -10.96
N LEU A 58 -21.57 -11.93 -10.94
CA LEU A 58 -21.96 -12.69 -9.75
C LEU A 58 -21.17 -14.00 -9.63
N VAL A 59 -20.17 -14.20 -10.49
CA VAL A 59 -19.30 -15.37 -10.42
C VAL A 59 -18.56 -15.33 -9.11
N ARG A 60 -18.80 -16.34 -8.28
CA ARG A 60 -18.05 -16.54 -7.05
C ARG A 60 -16.66 -17.03 -7.41
N ARG A 61 -15.64 -16.31 -6.95
CA ARG A 61 -14.25 -16.77 -7.07
C ARG A 61 -13.90 -17.61 -5.87
N GLU A 62 -13.04 -18.60 -6.10
CA GLU A 62 -12.38 -19.29 -5.00
C GLU A 62 -11.48 -18.29 -4.27
N ALA A 63 -11.36 -18.43 -2.94
CA ALA A 63 -10.44 -17.62 -2.18
C ALA A 63 -9.02 -17.82 -2.74
N GLU A 64 -8.31 -16.72 -3.01
CA GLU A 64 -6.90 -16.81 -3.37
C GLU A 64 -6.15 -17.66 -2.32
N PRO A 65 -5.26 -18.57 -2.74
CA PRO A 65 -4.48 -19.36 -1.79
C PRO A 65 -3.74 -18.44 -0.83
N VAL A 66 -3.81 -18.74 0.48
CA VAL A 66 -3.14 -17.93 1.50
C VAL A 66 -1.63 -17.96 1.25
N ARG A 67 -1.10 -16.83 0.77
CA ARG A 67 0.35 -16.61 0.64
C ARG A 67 0.88 -16.11 1.97
N ARG A 68 1.69 -16.93 2.63
CA ARG A 68 2.19 -16.64 3.97
C ARG A 68 3.39 -15.70 3.90
N ILE A 69 3.35 -14.64 4.68
CA ILE A 69 4.54 -13.89 5.07
C ILE A 69 5.12 -14.49 6.36
N PRO A 70 6.43 -14.35 6.63
CA PRO A 70 7.01 -14.78 7.89
C PRO A 70 6.33 -14.12 9.07
N LEU A 71 6.10 -14.88 10.13
CA LEU A 71 5.73 -14.30 11.41
C LEU A 71 6.93 -13.51 11.97
N PRO A 72 6.67 -12.41 12.68
CA PRO A 72 7.72 -11.76 13.45
C PRO A 72 8.35 -12.77 14.43
N PRO A 73 9.65 -12.66 14.73
CA PRO A 73 10.31 -13.55 15.68
C PRO A 73 9.51 -13.61 17.01
N GLY A 74 9.45 -14.76 17.68
CA GLY A 74 8.72 -14.90 18.95
C GLY A 74 7.19 -15.03 18.83
N LEU A 75 6.58 -14.75 17.67
CA LEU A 75 5.17 -15.09 17.42
C LEU A 75 5.07 -16.50 16.81
N SER A 76 4.22 -17.34 17.41
CA SER A 76 3.90 -18.69 16.90
C SER A 76 2.45 -18.79 16.43
N THR A 77 2.22 -19.59 15.38
CA THR A 77 0.86 -19.92 14.90
C THR A 77 0.07 -20.77 15.90
N GLN A 78 0.75 -21.42 16.84
CA GLN A 78 0.13 -22.08 17.98
C GLN A 78 -0.01 -21.06 19.11
N GLY A 79 -1.21 -20.87 19.62
CA GLY A 79 -1.52 -19.93 20.71
C GLY A 79 -0.79 -20.29 22.01
N GLN A 80 0.49 -19.96 22.08
CA GLN A 80 1.18 -19.82 23.37
C GLN A 80 0.48 -18.69 24.11
N GLY A 81 -0.09 -19.06 25.24
CA GLY A 81 -1.30 -18.47 25.79
C GLY A 81 -1.16 -16.99 26.10
N GLN A 82 -2.27 -16.27 25.89
CA GLN A 82 -2.87 -15.33 26.84
C GLN A 82 -1.92 -14.49 27.71
N ALA A 83 -0.77 -14.07 27.21
CA ALA A 83 -0.09 -12.92 27.77
C ALA A 83 -0.95 -11.72 27.36
N GLU A 84 -1.72 -11.17 28.30
CA GLU A 84 -2.30 -9.87 28.07
C GLU A 84 -1.15 -8.91 27.74
N ASP A 85 -1.30 -8.12 26.66
CA ASP A 85 -0.36 -7.08 26.31
C ASP A 85 -0.06 -6.24 27.56
N ALA A 86 1.21 -6.13 27.94
CA ALA A 86 1.61 -5.41 29.15
C ALA A 86 1.21 -3.92 29.10
N VAL A 87 0.93 -3.39 27.90
CA VAL A 87 0.45 -2.02 27.64
C VAL A 87 -1.07 -1.95 27.55
N ARG A 88 -1.79 -3.06 27.73
CA ARG A 88 -3.26 -3.09 27.71
C ARG A 88 -3.82 -2.12 28.74
N GLN A 89 -4.52 -1.10 28.26
CA GLN A 89 -5.21 -0.15 29.13
C GLN A 89 -6.30 -0.88 29.92
N GLN A 90 -6.19 -0.83 31.25
CA GLN A 90 -7.19 -1.41 32.16
C GLN A 90 -8.35 -0.46 32.45
N SER A 91 -8.23 0.80 32.05
CA SER A 91 -9.24 1.85 32.23
C SER A 91 -9.68 2.40 30.89
N VAL A 92 -10.97 2.39 30.63
CA VAL A 92 -11.57 3.08 29.48
C VAL A 92 -12.00 4.46 29.96
N VAL A 93 -11.48 5.52 29.33
CA VAL A 93 -12.07 6.85 29.47
C VAL A 93 -13.25 6.90 28.49
N PRO A 94 -14.50 7.07 28.96
CA PRO A 94 -15.66 7.09 28.07
C PRO A 94 -15.69 8.44 27.33
N PHE A 95 -14.86 8.54 26.30
CA PHE A 95 -14.98 9.58 25.28
C PHE A 95 -15.49 8.93 24.01
N THR A 96 -16.73 8.43 24.07
CA THR A 96 -17.41 7.93 22.87
C THR A 96 -17.91 9.16 22.11
N PRO A 97 -17.42 9.42 20.88
CA PRO A 97 -18.00 10.47 20.06
C PRO A 97 -19.49 10.16 19.84
N VAL A 98 -20.32 11.20 19.81
CA VAL A 98 -21.74 11.04 19.47
C VAL A 98 -21.82 10.47 18.06
N VAL A 99 -22.47 9.30 17.92
CA VAL A 99 -22.77 8.74 16.61
C VAL A 99 -23.79 9.67 15.94
N GLY A 100 -23.36 10.33 14.86
CA GLY A 100 -24.22 11.18 14.05
C GLY A 100 -25.15 10.34 13.18
N THR A 101 -24.75 10.13 11.93
CA THR A 101 -25.48 9.31 10.96
C THR A 101 -24.93 7.89 10.94
N SER A 102 -25.81 6.88 10.88
CA SER A 102 -25.45 5.47 10.69
C SER A 102 -26.30 4.86 9.58
N PHE A 103 -25.70 3.98 8.79
CA PHE A 103 -26.31 3.23 7.70
C PHE A 103 -25.52 1.94 7.45
N GLU A 104 -26.16 0.93 6.86
CA GLU A 104 -25.59 -0.43 6.73
C GLU A 104 -24.32 -0.53 5.87
N GLY A 105 -24.14 0.37 4.89
CA GLY A 105 -23.08 0.25 3.89
C GLY A 105 -23.24 -0.98 2.98
N LEU A 106 -22.19 -1.32 2.25
CA LEU A 106 -22.11 -2.55 1.45
C LEU A 106 -22.00 -3.77 2.37
N GLY A 107 -22.95 -4.69 2.21
CA GLY A 107 -23.02 -5.96 2.92
C GLY A 107 -23.92 -6.94 2.19
N ALA A 108 -23.88 -8.23 2.57
CA ALA A 108 -24.65 -9.27 1.90
C ALA A 108 -26.15 -8.92 1.82
N GLY A 109 -26.69 -8.84 0.60
CA GLY A 109 -28.10 -8.50 0.36
C GLY A 109 -28.43 -7.00 0.40
N GLN A 110 -27.48 -6.12 0.74
CA GLN A 110 -27.69 -4.68 0.77
C GLN A 110 -27.45 -4.05 -0.61
N TYR A 111 -28.38 -3.22 -1.07
CA TYR A 111 -28.26 -2.49 -2.35
C TYR A 111 -27.96 -3.39 -3.57
N GLY A 112 -28.38 -4.67 -3.52
CA GLY A 112 -28.06 -5.67 -4.54
C GLY A 112 -26.59 -6.14 -4.52
N PHE A 113 -25.85 -5.90 -3.43
CA PHE A 113 -24.51 -6.44 -3.21
C PHE A 113 -24.57 -7.93 -2.89
N THR A 114 -23.67 -8.69 -3.52
CA THR A 114 -23.51 -10.13 -3.30
C THR A 114 -22.04 -10.39 -2.99
N VAL A 115 -21.79 -11.16 -1.95
CA VAL A 115 -20.43 -11.59 -1.60
C VAL A 115 -19.94 -12.57 -2.68
N ASN A 116 -18.88 -12.20 -3.40
CA ASN A 116 -18.29 -13.01 -4.46
C ASN A 116 -16.89 -13.56 -4.13
N SER A 117 -16.27 -13.09 -3.04
CA SER A 117 -14.95 -13.53 -2.56
C SER A 117 -14.89 -13.50 -1.02
N ALA A 118 -13.99 -14.30 -0.45
CA ALA A 118 -13.74 -14.38 0.99
C ALA A 118 -12.23 -14.62 1.26
N PRO A 119 -11.64 -14.06 2.34
CA PRO A 119 -12.24 -13.13 3.30
C PRO A 119 -12.62 -11.78 2.66
N PRO A 120 -13.45 -10.94 3.30
CA PRO A 120 -13.80 -9.65 2.75
C PRO A 120 -12.67 -8.62 2.92
N ASP A 121 -12.18 -8.07 1.81
CA ASP A 121 -11.25 -6.96 1.76
C ASP A 121 -12.02 -5.63 1.84
N THR A 122 -12.53 -5.34 3.05
CA THR A 122 -13.35 -4.15 3.29
C THR A 122 -12.46 -2.93 3.52
N ASN A 123 -12.64 -1.91 2.68
CA ASN A 123 -11.98 -0.62 2.79
C ASN A 123 -13.01 0.52 2.66
N GLY A 124 -12.72 1.68 3.23
CA GLY A 124 -13.61 2.83 3.11
C GLY A 124 -13.00 4.12 3.63
N ALA A 125 -13.46 5.24 3.07
CA ALA A 125 -13.00 6.57 3.47
C ALA A 125 -14.15 7.58 3.50
N VAL A 126 -14.07 8.48 4.47
CA VAL A 126 -15.02 9.59 4.65
C VAL A 126 -14.43 10.85 4.03
N GLY A 127 -15.12 11.39 3.03
CA GLY A 127 -14.76 12.65 2.38
C GLY A 127 -15.52 13.85 2.95
N ALA A 128 -15.56 14.93 2.17
CA ALA A 128 -16.27 16.15 2.54
C ALA A 128 -17.78 15.92 2.67
N THR A 129 -18.41 15.35 1.64
CA THR A 129 -19.87 15.16 1.55
C THR A 129 -20.29 13.71 1.26
N GLN A 130 -19.32 12.83 1.01
CA GLN A 130 -19.56 11.44 0.63
C GLN A 130 -18.77 10.50 1.53
N TYR A 131 -19.28 9.29 1.71
CA TYR A 131 -18.56 8.13 2.20
C TYR A 131 -18.42 7.15 1.05
N VAL A 132 -17.22 6.61 0.85
CA VAL A 132 -17.00 5.56 -0.15
C VAL A 132 -16.58 4.30 0.59
N GLN A 133 -17.19 3.18 0.21
CA GLN A 133 -16.80 1.86 0.67
C GLN A 133 -16.48 0.98 -0.53
N TRP A 134 -15.37 0.26 -0.46
CA TRP A 134 -14.96 -0.73 -1.45
C TRP A 134 -14.74 -2.06 -0.75
N VAL A 135 -15.50 -3.08 -1.15
CA VAL A 135 -15.41 -4.43 -0.61
C VAL A 135 -15.07 -5.38 -1.75
N ASN A 136 -13.90 -6.03 -1.67
CA ASN A 136 -13.38 -6.91 -2.71
C ASN A 136 -13.39 -6.19 -4.08
N GLU A 137 -14.28 -6.64 -4.96
CA GLU A 137 -14.39 -6.28 -6.36
C GLU A 137 -15.43 -5.18 -6.63
N SER A 138 -16.08 -4.63 -5.59
CA SER A 138 -17.15 -3.65 -5.77
C SER A 138 -17.09 -2.50 -4.77
N PHE A 139 -17.38 -1.29 -5.25
CA PHE A 139 -17.51 -0.11 -4.40
C PHE A 139 -18.86 0.58 -4.56
N ALA A 140 -19.21 1.39 -3.56
CA ALA A 140 -20.36 2.27 -3.57
C ALA A 140 -20.03 3.62 -2.93
N VAL A 141 -20.75 4.63 -3.38
CA VAL A 141 -20.67 6.00 -2.88
C VAL A 141 -21.96 6.32 -2.15
N PHE A 142 -21.86 6.79 -0.92
CA PHE A 142 -22.98 7.18 -0.07
C PHE A 142 -22.90 8.67 0.23
N ASN A 143 -24.06 9.30 0.41
CA ASN A 143 -24.15 10.65 0.94
C ASN A 143 -23.80 10.60 2.44
N LYS A 144 -22.78 11.34 2.85
CA LYS A 144 -22.27 11.31 4.23
C LYS A 144 -23.31 11.80 5.27
N ASN A 145 -24.16 12.75 4.89
CA ASN A 145 -25.12 13.37 5.80
C ASN A 145 -26.37 12.49 5.97
N THR A 146 -26.86 11.91 4.87
CA THR A 146 -28.13 11.17 4.87
C THR A 146 -27.97 9.65 4.86
N GLY A 147 -26.78 9.12 4.57
CA GLY A 147 -26.55 7.69 4.36
C GLY A 147 -27.10 7.14 3.05
N ALA A 148 -27.74 7.96 2.22
CA ALA A 148 -28.36 7.51 0.97
C ALA A 148 -27.30 7.06 -0.04
N LEU A 149 -27.57 5.96 -0.76
CA LEU A 149 -26.74 5.49 -1.86
C LEU A 149 -26.76 6.52 -3.01
N VAL A 150 -25.58 7.02 -3.38
CA VAL A 150 -25.38 7.97 -4.48
C VAL A 150 -25.00 7.24 -5.76
N ALA A 151 -24.15 6.21 -5.67
CA ALA A 151 -23.72 5.42 -6.81
C ALA A 151 -23.26 4.02 -6.38
N GLY A 152 -23.40 3.05 -7.29
CA GLY A 152 -23.01 1.66 -7.05
C GLY A 152 -24.15 0.80 -6.48
N PRO A 153 -23.85 -0.40 -5.96
CA PRO A 153 -22.53 -1.03 -6.00
C PRO A 153 -22.09 -1.28 -7.45
N THR A 154 -20.84 -0.97 -7.75
CA THR A 154 -20.24 -1.02 -9.10
C THR A 154 -18.92 -1.78 -9.05
N ALA A 155 -18.58 -2.51 -10.12
CA ALA A 155 -17.30 -3.21 -10.23
C ALA A 155 -16.11 -2.23 -10.17
N GLY A 156 -15.07 -2.57 -9.40
CA GLY A 156 -13.88 -1.75 -9.19
C GLY A 156 -13.22 -1.26 -10.47
N ASN A 157 -12.99 -2.17 -11.41
CA ASN A 157 -12.41 -1.89 -12.72
C ASN A 157 -13.21 -0.90 -13.59
N THR A 158 -14.46 -0.57 -13.21
CA THR A 158 -15.22 0.51 -13.85
C THR A 158 -14.46 1.83 -13.81
N LEU A 159 -13.67 2.11 -12.76
CA LEU A 159 -12.82 3.30 -12.68
C LEU A 159 -11.87 3.40 -13.90
N TRP A 160 -11.45 2.28 -14.48
CA TRP A 160 -10.57 2.19 -15.64
C TRP A 160 -11.30 1.77 -16.93
N ALA A 161 -12.62 1.94 -17.03
CA ALA A 161 -13.31 1.71 -18.30
C ALA A 161 -12.79 2.64 -19.40
N GLY A 162 -12.46 2.07 -20.56
CA GLY A 162 -11.82 2.78 -21.68
C GLY A 162 -10.33 3.12 -21.47
N PHE A 163 -9.70 2.67 -20.39
CA PHE A 163 -8.27 2.87 -20.13
C PHE A 163 -7.39 1.96 -20.99
N GLY A 164 -7.80 0.71 -21.26
CA GLY A 164 -6.98 -0.32 -21.89
C GLY A 164 -6.11 -1.09 -20.89
N GLY A 165 -5.51 -2.18 -21.35
CA GLY A 165 -4.64 -3.05 -20.54
C GLY A 165 -5.35 -3.73 -19.37
N GLY A 166 -4.54 -4.30 -18.46
CA GLY A 166 -5.03 -5.11 -17.33
C GLY A 166 -5.94 -4.34 -16.37
N CYS A 167 -5.66 -3.06 -16.09
CA CYS A 167 -6.50 -2.25 -15.20
C CYS A 167 -7.95 -2.08 -15.68
N GLN A 168 -8.18 -2.10 -17.00
CA GLN A 168 -9.54 -2.09 -17.55
C GLN A 168 -10.17 -3.49 -17.50
N THR A 169 -9.42 -4.53 -17.88
CA THR A 169 -9.99 -5.87 -18.11
C THR A 169 -10.14 -6.70 -16.84
N ASN A 170 -9.29 -6.43 -15.84
CA ASN A 170 -9.21 -7.22 -14.63
C ASN A 170 -9.81 -6.46 -13.45
N ASN A 171 -10.47 -7.20 -12.58
CA ASN A 171 -11.11 -6.70 -11.36
C ASN A 171 -10.71 -7.67 -10.25
N ASP A 172 -9.43 -7.64 -9.88
CA ASP A 172 -8.82 -8.74 -9.13
C ASP A 172 -8.79 -8.49 -7.61
N GLY A 173 -9.01 -7.26 -7.15
CA GLY A 173 -9.21 -6.96 -5.73
C GLY A 173 -8.05 -6.25 -5.05
N ASP A 174 -7.91 -6.54 -3.75
CA ASP A 174 -7.21 -5.76 -2.72
C ASP A 174 -7.40 -4.25 -2.85
N PRO A 175 -8.66 -3.79 -2.76
CA PRO A 175 -8.96 -2.39 -2.95
C PRO A 175 -8.45 -1.53 -1.79
N VAL A 176 -7.97 -0.34 -2.15
CA VAL A 176 -7.79 0.76 -1.20
C VAL A 176 -8.53 1.99 -1.72
N VAL A 177 -9.31 2.64 -0.86
CA VAL A 177 -9.91 3.93 -1.12
C VAL A 177 -9.60 4.90 0.01
N LEU A 178 -9.02 6.04 -0.33
CA LEU A 178 -8.69 7.11 0.61
C LEU A 178 -9.31 8.43 0.15
N TYR A 179 -9.46 9.35 1.10
CA TYR A 179 -9.76 10.74 0.81
C TYR A 179 -8.61 11.62 1.27
N ASP A 180 -7.89 12.16 0.28
CA ASP A 180 -6.86 13.16 0.48
C ASP A 180 -7.50 14.47 0.94
N LYS A 181 -7.52 14.69 2.25
CA LYS A 181 -8.18 15.83 2.90
C LYS A 181 -7.51 17.16 2.56
N LEU A 182 -6.20 17.16 2.32
CA LEU A 182 -5.45 18.37 1.96
C LEU A 182 -5.77 18.86 0.54
N ALA A 183 -5.96 17.93 -0.40
CA ALA A 183 -6.32 18.26 -1.79
C ALA A 183 -7.82 18.13 -2.09
N GLN A 184 -8.62 17.63 -1.13
CA GLN A 184 -10.02 17.29 -1.31
C GLN A 184 -10.25 16.35 -2.50
N ARG A 185 -9.47 15.27 -2.59
CA ARG A 185 -9.52 14.28 -3.68
C ARG A 185 -9.73 12.87 -3.15
N TRP A 186 -10.41 12.06 -3.93
CA TRP A 186 -10.49 10.62 -3.72
C TRP A 186 -9.32 9.93 -4.41
N VAL A 187 -8.74 8.93 -3.75
CA VAL A 187 -7.66 8.10 -4.29
C VAL A 187 -8.12 6.66 -4.20
N PHE A 188 -8.18 5.98 -5.34
CA PHE A 188 -8.59 4.59 -5.49
C PHE A 188 -7.41 3.78 -6.00
N SER A 189 -7.20 2.58 -5.43
CA SER A 189 -6.13 1.66 -5.77
C SER A 189 -6.66 0.24 -5.84
N GLN A 190 -6.22 -0.54 -6.82
CA GLN A 190 -6.37 -2.00 -6.85
C GLN A 190 -5.24 -2.61 -7.68
N PHE A 191 -4.96 -3.90 -7.50
CA PHE A 191 -4.07 -4.61 -8.41
C PHE A 191 -4.80 -5.19 -9.62
N SER A 192 -4.03 -5.55 -10.65
CA SER A 192 -4.45 -6.32 -11.82
C SER A 192 -3.39 -7.40 -12.07
N VAL A 193 -3.73 -8.64 -11.73
CA VAL A 193 -2.79 -9.77 -11.62
C VAL A 193 -3.29 -11.06 -12.29
N SER A 194 -4.54 -11.10 -12.76
CA SER A 194 -5.09 -12.19 -13.59
C SER A 194 -4.40 -12.31 -14.95
N THR A 195 -3.73 -11.25 -15.40
CA THR A 195 -2.95 -11.22 -16.65
C THR A 195 -1.57 -10.62 -16.39
N THR A 196 -0.62 -10.91 -17.28
CA THR A 196 0.67 -10.21 -17.28
C THR A 196 0.69 -9.06 -18.30
N PRO A 197 1.48 -7.99 -18.03
CA PRO A 197 2.22 -7.76 -16.79
C PRO A 197 1.30 -7.49 -15.59
N PHE A 198 1.78 -7.73 -14.37
CA PHE A 198 1.08 -7.30 -13.15
C PHE A 198 1.10 -5.78 -13.07
N LEU A 199 -0.02 -5.19 -12.66
CA LEU A 199 -0.21 -3.75 -12.61
C LEU A 199 -0.82 -3.32 -11.29
N GLN A 200 -0.29 -2.26 -10.68
CA GLN A 200 -1.02 -1.48 -9.69
C GLN A 200 -1.75 -0.34 -10.39
N CYS A 201 -3.06 -0.29 -10.22
CA CYS A 201 -3.96 0.64 -10.88
C CYS A 201 -4.37 1.73 -9.90
N ILE A 202 -4.12 3.00 -10.23
CA ILE A 202 -4.47 4.13 -9.34
C ILE A 202 -5.34 5.15 -10.07
N ALA A 203 -6.39 5.62 -9.41
CA ALA A 203 -7.27 6.67 -9.89
C ALA A 203 -7.40 7.78 -8.84
N VAL A 204 -7.04 9.01 -9.21
CA VAL A 204 -7.15 10.21 -8.35
C VAL A 204 -8.23 11.13 -8.89
N SER A 205 -9.25 11.44 -8.10
CA SER A 205 -10.36 12.27 -8.58
C SER A 205 -9.89 13.68 -8.94
N LYS A 206 -10.61 14.36 -9.82
CA LYS A 206 -10.33 15.77 -10.16
C LYS A 206 -11.00 16.77 -9.24
N THR A 207 -11.98 16.33 -8.47
CA THR A 207 -12.76 17.15 -7.52
C THR A 207 -13.05 16.34 -6.25
N SER A 208 -13.70 16.97 -5.27
CA SER A 208 -14.16 16.29 -4.05
C SER A 208 -15.36 15.35 -4.26
N ASP A 209 -15.89 15.23 -5.48
CA ASP A 209 -17.00 14.34 -5.79
C ASP A 209 -16.47 13.02 -6.36
N ALA A 210 -16.68 11.92 -5.61
CA ALA A 210 -16.27 10.57 -5.99
C ALA A 210 -16.93 10.08 -7.29
N THR A 211 -17.99 10.73 -7.74
CA THR A 211 -18.70 10.37 -8.99
C THR A 211 -18.24 11.19 -10.20
N GLY A 212 -17.21 12.03 -10.02
CA GLY A 212 -16.58 12.86 -11.05
C GLY A 212 -15.55 12.11 -11.92
N SER A 213 -14.73 12.87 -12.64
CA SER A 213 -13.62 12.34 -13.45
C SER A 213 -12.36 12.09 -12.60
N TYR A 214 -11.51 11.19 -13.10
CA TYR A 214 -10.28 10.76 -12.45
C TYR A 214 -9.07 10.90 -13.38
N ASN A 215 -7.93 11.29 -12.82
CA ASN A 215 -6.63 11.06 -13.43
C ASN A 215 -6.24 9.60 -13.13
N ARG A 216 -6.03 8.78 -14.15
CA ARG A 216 -5.83 7.33 -14.01
C ARG A 216 -4.43 6.94 -14.40
N TYR A 217 -3.87 5.98 -13.69
CA TYR A 217 -2.50 5.54 -13.80
C TYR A 217 -2.42 4.02 -13.68
N SER A 218 -1.41 3.43 -14.31
CA SER A 218 -0.98 2.06 -14.03
C SER A 218 0.54 1.98 -13.88
N PHE A 219 1.00 1.17 -12.94
CA PHE A 219 2.41 0.92 -12.67
C PHE A 219 2.70 -0.56 -12.76
N GLN A 220 3.74 -0.95 -13.51
CA GLN A 220 4.05 -2.35 -13.75
C GLN A 220 4.95 -2.96 -12.66
N TYR A 221 4.62 -4.19 -12.27
CA TYR A 221 5.43 -5.02 -11.37
C TYR A 221 5.85 -6.33 -12.02
N ASN A 222 7.02 -6.83 -11.60
CA ASN A 222 7.56 -8.12 -12.03
C ASN A 222 7.18 -9.27 -11.08
N ASN A 223 6.96 -8.93 -9.80
CA ASN A 223 6.52 -9.84 -8.75
C ASN A 223 5.09 -9.47 -8.39
N PHE A 224 4.33 -10.39 -7.84
CA PHE A 224 2.98 -10.12 -7.36
C PHE A 224 3.03 -9.15 -6.17
N ASP A 225 2.37 -8.01 -6.33
CA ASP A 225 2.26 -6.86 -5.43
C ASP A 225 1.04 -7.00 -4.51
N ASP A 226 1.05 -8.06 -3.69
CA ASP A 226 -0.07 -8.48 -2.86
C ASP A 226 -0.27 -7.60 -1.61
N TYR A 227 -1.48 -7.60 -1.09
CA TYR A 227 -1.84 -6.95 0.17
C TYR A 227 -1.54 -5.45 0.27
N PRO A 228 -1.78 -4.62 -0.77
CA PRO A 228 -1.52 -3.19 -0.75
C PRO A 228 -2.13 -2.50 0.47
N LYS A 229 -1.37 -1.56 1.04
CA LYS A 229 -1.83 -0.63 2.09
C LYS A 229 -1.35 0.76 1.71
N MET A 230 -2.27 1.71 1.61
CA MET A 230 -1.96 3.08 1.20
C MET A 230 -2.22 4.06 2.35
N GLY A 231 -1.44 5.14 2.37
CA GLY A 231 -1.65 6.31 3.23
C GLY A 231 -1.37 7.60 2.46
N VAL A 232 -2.07 8.68 2.80
CA VAL A 232 -1.85 10.02 2.28
C VAL A 232 -0.84 10.74 3.18
N TRP A 233 0.17 11.34 2.57
CA TRP A 233 1.07 12.28 3.24
C TRP A 233 1.20 13.56 2.40
N PRO A 234 1.68 14.70 2.95
CA PRO A 234 1.72 15.96 2.19
C PRO A 234 2.53 15.89 0.89
N ASP A 235 3.61 15.12 0.87
CA ASP A 235 4.57 15.01 -0.24
C ASP A 235 4.35 13.80 -1.17
N GLY A 236 3.57 12.80 -0.75
CA GLY A 236 3.40 11.55 -1.49
C GLY A 236 2.15 10.77 -1.12
N TYR A 237 1.72 9.91 -2.04
CA TYR A 237 0.84 8.79 -1.71
C TYR A 237 1.72 7.59 -1.43
N TYR A 238 1.75 7.14 -0.18
CA TYR A 238 2.60 6.04 0.25
C TYR A 238 1.81 4.74 0.12
N GLU A 239 2.36 3.74 -0.54
CA GLU A 239 1.74 2.42 -0.67
C GLU A 239 2.78 1.34 -0.41
N THR A 240 2.39 0.31 0.31
CA THR A 240 3.26 -0.81 0.68
C THR A 240 2.65 -2.10 0.19
N PHE A 241 3.50 -3.03 -0.22
CA PHE A 241 3.10 -4.32 -0.78
C PHE A 241 3.85 -5.46 -0.11
N ASN A 242 3.23 -6.62 0.01
CA ASN A 242 3.94 -7.87 0.24
C ASN A 242 4.34 -8.47 -1.11
N MET A 243 5.64 -8.47 -1.45
CA MET A 243 6.06 -8.94 -2.77
C MET A 243 6.23 -10.44 -2.81
N PHE A 244 5.70 -11.08 -3.86
CA PHE A 244 5.85 -12.52 -4.09
C PHE A 244 6.45 -12.84 -5.47
N ASN A 245 7.50 -13.67 -5.47
CA ASN A 245 7.98 -14.35 -6.67
C ASN A 245 7.32 -15.75 -6.72
N GLY A 246 6.28 -15.88 -7.55
CA GLY A 246 5.36 -17.01 -7.48
C GLY A 246 4.66 -17.04 -6.12
N ASN A 247 4.86 -18.10 -5.34
CA ASN A 247 4.34 -18.22 -3.97
C ASN A 247 5.38 -17.88 -2.89
N THR A 248 6.58 -17.43 -3.28
CA THR A 248 7.67 -17.13 -2.35
C THR A 248 7.65 -15.67 -1.95
N PHE A 249 7.48 -15.37 -0.66
CA PHE A 249 7.60 -14.01 -0.13
C PHE A 249 9.04 -13.52 -0.25
N VAL A 250 9.25 -12.35 -0.85
CA VAL A 250 10.59 -11.76 -1.05
C VAL A 250 10.82 -10.48 -0.26
N GLY A 251 9.88 -10.09 0.60
CA GLY A 251 9.94 -8.89 1.43
C GLY A 251 8.89 -7.85 1.04
N ALA A 252 8.61 -6.90 1.94
CA ALA A 252 7.75 -5.77 1.63
C ALA A 252 8.42 -4.79 0.64
N ASP A 253 7.67 -4.20 -0.27
CA ASP A 253 8.12 -3.05 -1.07
C ASP A 253 7.46 -1.78 -0.53
N ALA A 254 8.26 -0.83 -0.05
CA ALA A 254 7.77 0.42 0.52
C ALA A 254 7.86 1.52 -0.54
N CYS A 255 6.72 1.99 -1.04
CA CYS A 255 6.64 2.88 -2.18
C CYS A 255 6.01 4.24 -1.85
N SER A 256 6.36 5.24 -2.65
CA SER A 256 5.70 6.54 -2.69
C SER A 256 5.46 6.96 -4.14
N TYR A 257 4.22 7.31 -4.47
CA TYR A 257 3.87 7.94 -5.73
C TYR A 257 4.00 9.46 -5.66
N ASN A 258 4.34 10.08 -6.79
CA ASN A 258 4.36 11.53 -6.93
C ASN A 258 2.94 12.11 -6.89
N ARG A 259 2.48 12.40 -5.67
CA ARG A 259 1.16 12.96 -5.37
C ARG A 259 0.87 14.24 -6.18
N THR A 260 1.83 15.16 -6.24
CA THR A 260 1.67 16.43 -6.97
C THR A 260 1.42 16.20 -8.46
N ALA A 261 2.15 15.29 -9.09
CA ALA A 261 1.91 14.95 -10.49
C ALA A 261 0.54 14.29 -10.69
N MET A 262 0.16 13.37 -9.80
CA MET A 262 -1.10 12.62 -9.90
C MET A 262 -2.34 13.50 -9.71
N LEU A 263 -2.29 14.44 -8.77
CA LEU A 263 -3.34 15.45 -8.59
C LEU A 263 -3.55 16.31 -9.84
N ASN A 264 -2.46 16.60 -10.57
CA ASN A 264 -2.47 17.45 -11.76
C ASN A 264 -2.63 16.68 -13.09
N GLY A 265 -2.78 15.35 -13.07
CA GLY A 265 -2.92 14.55 -14.29
C GLY A 265 -1.63 14.47 -15.13
N GLN A 266 -0.48 14.72 -14.51
CA GLN A 266 0.84 14.73 -15.14
C GLN A 266 1.51 13.36 -15.06
N SER A 267 2.64 13.19 -15.75
CA SER A 267 3.49 11.99 -15.61
C SER A 267 3.97 11.82 -14.19
N ALA A 268 3.81 10.61 -13.66
CA ALA A 268 3.96 10.32 -12.26
C ALA A 268 4.90 9.14 -12.07
N THR A 269 5.90 9.33 -11.20
CA THR A 269 6.81 8.27 -10.82
C THR A 269 6.37 7.65 -9.50
N GLN A 270 6.71 6.39 -9.35
CA GLN A 270 6.73 5.69 -8.08
C GLN A 270 8.17 5.43 -7.68
N ILE A 271 8.54 5.75 -6.44
CA ILE A 271 9.85 5.43 -5.86
C ILE A 271 9.63 4.40 -4.77
N CYS A 272 10.38 3.31 -4.83
CA CYS A 272 10.20 2.16 -3.95
C CYS A 272 11.49 1.67 -3.35
N PHE A 273 11.39 1.14 -2.13
CA PHE A 273 12.50 0.58 -1.37
C PHE A 273 12.14 -0.84 -0.93
N GLN A 274 12.68 -1.82 -1.66
CA GLN A 274 12.48 -3.23 -1.35
C GLN A 274 13.16 -3.57 -0.02
N GLN A 275 12.38 -4.13 0.90
CA GLN A 275 12.82 -4.66 2.18
C GLN A 275 13.29 -6.12 2.02
N SER A 276 14.01 -6.63 3.02
CA SER A 276 14.35 -8.04 3.08
C SER A 276 13.11 -8.91 3.31
N SER A 277 13.22 -10.21 3.06
CA SER A 277 12.16 -11.19 3.36
C SER A 277 11.83 -11.32 4.86
N ALA A 278 12.55 -10.62 5.75
CA ALA A 278 12.23 -10.57 7.18
C ALA A 278 11.15 -9.51 7.53
N ILE A 279 10.86 -8.58 6.61
CA ILE A 279 9.90 -7.49 6.84
C ILE A 279 8.71 -7.68 5.91
N GLY A 280 7.52 -7.82 6.49
CA GLY A 280 6.24 -7.96 5.79
C GLY A 280 5.11 -7.31 6.56
N GLY A 281 3.96 -7.12 5.90
CA GLY A 281 2.79 -6.50 6.52
C GLY A 281 3.05 -5.05 6.98
N LEU A 282 3.88 -4.33 6.21
CA LEU A 282 4.20 -2.93 6.47
C LEU A 282 2.95 -2.07 6.26
N LEU A 283 2.73 -1.09 7.13
CA LEU A 283 1.61 -0.15 7.09
C LEU A 283 2.15 1.28 7.06
N PRO A 284 1.82 2.09 6.04
CA PRO A 284 2.19 3.51 6.02
C PRO A 284 1.30 4.32 6.96
N SER A 285 1.84 5.44 7.44
CA SER A 285 1.04 6.45 8.14
C SER A 285 0.08 7.11 7.15
N ASP A 286 -1.12 7.41 7.62
CA ASP A 286 -2.11 8.19 6.89
C ASP A 286 -2.38 9.52 7.62
N LEU A 287 -2.41 10.62 6.87
CA LEU A 287 -2.73 11.93 7.40
C LEU A 287 -4.24 12.02 7.65
N ASP A 288 -4.61 12.13 8.92
CA ASP A 288 -5.99 12.42 9.32
C ASP A 288 -6.21 13.93 9.58
N GLY A 289 -7.36 14.44 9.13
CA GLY A 289 -7.74 15.85 9.22
C GLY A 289 -7.09 16.77 8.17
N THR A 290 -7.10 18.07 8.46
CA THR A 290 -6.58 19.13 7.57
C THR A 290 -5.31 19.80 8.10
N THR A 291 -4.86 19.42 9.31
CA THR A 291 -3.62 19.94 9.89
C THR A 291 -2.46 19.07 9.42
N PRO A 292 -1.55 19.56 8.58
CA PRO A 292 -0.44 18.75 8.11
C PRO A 292 0.56 18.47 9.25
N PRO A 293 1.31 17.36 9.16
CA PRO A 293 2.47 17.14 10.02
C PRO A 293 3.50 18.27 9.83
N PRO A 294 4.44 18.45 10.79
CA PRO A 294 5.51 19.44 10.65
C PRO A 294 6.25 19.31 9.31
N ALA A 295 6.65 20.43 8.72
CA ALA A 295 7.33 20.43 7.43
C ALA A 295 8.57 19.52 7.45
N GLY A 296 8.71 18.66 6.44
CA GLY A 296 9.80 17.68 6.35
C GLY A 296 9.63 16.42 7.21
N SER A 297 8.50 16.25 7.92
CA SER A 297 8.23 15.01 8.64
C SER A 297 8.16 13.83 7.67
N PRO A 298 8.87 12.72 7.94
CA PRO A 298 8.77 11.52 7.11
C PRO A 298 7.39 10.86 7.29
N ASN A 299 6.95 10.10 6.29
CA ASN A 299 5.88 9.14 6.47
C ASN A 299 6.42 7.95 7.27
N TYR A 300 5.96 7.78 8.51
CA TYR A 300 6.37 6.65 9.34
C TYR A 300 5.65 5.39 8.89
N MET A 301 6.33 4.26 8.93
CA MET A 301 5.73 2.97 8.64
C MET A 301 5.86 2.05 9.86
N VAL A 302 4.83 1.25 10.11
CA VAL A 302 4.80 0.26 11.19
C VAL A 302 4.64 -1.13 10.61
N TYR A 303 5.31 -2.10 11.21
CA TYR A 303 5.11 -3.51 10.93
C TYR A 303 5.26 -4.27 12.25
N PHE A 304 4.75 -5.50 12.30
CA PHE A 304 4.99 -6.34 13.45
C PHE A 304 6.45 -6.80 13.45
N GLY A 305 7.19 -6.43 14.49
CA GLY A 305 8.56 -6.85 14.73
C GLY A 305 8.74 -7.24 16.19
N THR A 306 9.94 -7.71 16.55
CA THR A 306 10.31 -7.88 17.95
C THR A 306 11.02 -6.64 18.46
N ASN A 307 10.68 -6.24 19.67
CA ASN A 307 11.45 -5.27 20.42
C ASN A 307 11.98 -5.92 21.72
N ASN A 308 12.84 -5.19 22.46
CA ASN A 308 13.46 -5.70 23.69
C ASN A 308 12.46 -5.98 24.83
N LEU A 309 11.19 -5.61 24.69
CA LEU A 309 10.11 -5.89 25.64
C LEU A 309 9.47 -7.27 25.40
N ASP A 310 9.74 -7.92 24.26
CA ASP A 310 9.18 -9.23 23.90
C ASP A 310 10.06 -10.42 24.37
N ARG A 311 10.98 -10.20 25.32
CA ARG A 311 11.75 -11.30 25.93
C ARG A 311 10.99 -11.88 27.13
N PRO A 312 10.74 -13.20 27.17
CA PRO A 312 10.24 -13.87 28.37
C PRO A 312 11.26 -13.84 29.51
#